data_AF-A0A5K0W7J2-F1
#
_entry.id   AF-A0A5K0W7J2-F1
#
_cell.length_a   1.000
_cell.length_b   1.000
_cell.length_c   1.000
_cell.angle_alpha   90.00
_cell.angle_beta   90.00
_cell.angle_gamma   90.00
#
_symmetry.space_group_name_H-M   'P 1'
#
loop_
_entity.id
_entity.type
_entity.pdbx_description
1 polymer ?
#
loop_
_entity_poly.entity_id
_entity_poly.type
_entity_poly.pdbx_seq_one_letter_code
_entity_poly.pdbx_strand_id
1 'polypeptide(L)' 'LDELVIEEATQHGLQVSEVQGTRSKVGNHEGVIFEFTIQRTM' A
#
# COMPACT_ATOMS: atom_id res chain seq x y z
N LEU A 1 -6.99 -6.76 6.08
CA LEU A 1 -7.75 -5.81 5.22
C LEU A 1 -6.82 -5.24 4.18
N ASP A 2 -5.65 -4.77 4.60
CA ASP A 2 -4.62 -4.20 3.74
C ASP A 2 -4.17 -5.15 2.60
N GLU A 3 -4.00 -6.44 2.87
CA GLU A 3 -3.61 -7.44 1.86
C GLU A 3 -4.61 -7.50 0.69
N LEU A 4 -5.92 -7.50 0.95
CA LEU A 4 -6.94 -7.57 -0.10
C LEU A 4 -6.92 -6.33 -1.00
N VAL A 5 -6.70 -5.15 -0.42
CA VAL A 5 -6.64 -3.89 -1.17
C VAL A 5 -5.37 -3.83 -2.02
N ILE A 6 -4.24 -4.31 -1.48
CA ILE A 6 -2.96 -4.39 -2.19
C ILE A 6 -3.03 -5.38 -3.35
N GLU A 7 -3.66 -6.55 -3.14
CA GLU A 7 -3.88 -7.56 -4.18
C GLU A 7 -4.71 -6.99 -5.33
N GLU A 8 -5.86 -6.37 -5.04
CA GLU A 8 -6.74 -5.76 -6.04
C GLU A 8 -6.00 -4.68 -6.83
N ALA A 9 -5.27 -3.80 -6.15
CA ALA A 9 -4.50 -2.75 -6.79
C ALA A 9 -3.41 -3.29 -7.72
N THR A 10 -2.72 -4.35 -7.28
CA THR A 10 -1.70 -5.03 -8.09
C THR A 10 -2.33 -5.69 -9.33
N GLN A 11 -3.50 -6.32 -9.19
CA GLN A 11 -4.25 -6.91 -10.31
C GLN A 11 -4.67 -5.87 -11.35
N HIS A 12 -4.99 -4.65 -10.91
CA HIS A 12 -5.32 -3.52 -11.78
C HIS A 12 -4.10 -2.76 -12.31
N GLY A 13 -2.87 -3.24 -12.08
CA GLY A 13 -1.65 -2.64 -12.61
C GLY A 13 -1.24 -1.34 -11.91
N LEU A 14 -1.72 -1.11 -10.69
CA LEU A 14 -1.27 0.00 -9.86
C LEU A 14 0.09 -0.32 -9.26
N GLN A 15 0.96 0.68 -9.21
CA GLN A 15 2.17 0.60 -8.40
C GLN A 15 1.80 0.89 -6.96
N VAL A 16 2.08 -0.05 -6.07
CA VAL A 16 1.86 0.08 -4.62
C VAL A 16 3.20 0.27 -3.94
N SER A 17 3.31 1.22 -3.02
CA SER A 17 4.54 1.48 -2.26
C SER A 17 4.24 1.88 -0.84
N GLU A 18 4.94 1.27 0.12
CA GLU A 18 4.90 1.71 1.51
C GLU A 18 5.65 3.04 1.67
N VAL A 19 5.01 4.00 2.33
CA VAL A 19 5.62 5.29 2.64
C VAL A 19 6.60 5.10 3.80
N GLN A 20 7.88 5.32 3.51
CA GLN A 20 8.96 5.15 4.48
C GLN A 20 8.73 6.00 5.75
N GLY A 21 8.99 5.40 6.91
CA GLY A 21 8.83 6.05 8.22
C GLY A 21 7.39 6.14 8.75
N THR A 22 6.39 5.61 8.04
CA THR A 22 4.99 5.61 8.49
C THR A 22 4.60 4.35 9.26
N ARG A 23 5.38 3.28 9.12
CA ARG A 23 5.17 2.04 9.87
C ARG A 23 5.38 2.29 11.36
N SER A 24 4.32 2.10 12.12
CA SER A 24 4.33 2.27 13.57
C SER A 24 3.55 1.15 14.25
N LYS A 25 3.96 0.83 15.47
CA LYS A 25 3.35 -0.22 16.29
C LYS A 25 2.85 0.38 17.60
N VAL A 26 1.54 0.29 17.84
CA VAL A 26 0.90 0.72 19.09
C VAL A 26 0.32 -0.52 19.76
N GLY A 27 1.01 -1.00 20.80
CA GLY A 27 0.67 -2.27 21.45
C GLY A 27 0.79 -3.46 20.51
N ASN A 28 -0.33 -4.13 20.24
CA ASN A 28 -0.44 -5.24 19.29
C ASN A 28 -0.94 -4.83 17.90
N HIS A 29 -1.16 -3.53 17.66
CA HIS A 29 -1.62 -3.02 16.37
C HIS A 29 -0.45 -2.44 15.59
N GLU A 30 -0.26 -2.91 14.36
CA GLU A 30 0.67 -2.33 13.39
C GLU A 30 -0.14 -1.48 12.41
N GLY A 31 0.33 -0.26 12.13
CA GLY A 31 -0.24 0.64 11.15
C GLY A 31 0.84 1.15 10.20
N VAL A 32 0.49 1.33 8.93
CA VAL A 32 1.40 1.71 7.85
C VAL A 32 0.63 2.47 6.77
N ILE A 33 1.26 3.41 6.08
CA ILE A 33 0.65 4.15 4.96
C ILE A 33 1.20 3.60 3.64
N PHE A 34 0.29 3.34 2.70
CA PHE A 34 0.61 2.96 1.32
C PHE A 34 0.21 4.07 0.34
N GLU A 35 1.05 4.29 -0.66
CA GLU A 35 0.77 5.11 -1.84
C GLU A 35 0.47 4.20 -3.03
N PHE A 36 -0.54 4.60 -3.83
CA PHE A 36 -0.99 3.88 -5.02
C PHE A 36 -0.92 4.81 -6.24
N THR A 37 -0.17 4.40 -7.27
CA THR A 37 0.04 5.21 -8.48
C THR A 37 -0.40 4.47 -9.73
N ILE A 38 -1.22 5.12 -10.56
CA ILE A 38 -1.56 4.63 -11.91
C ILE A 38 -0.37 4.92 -12.83
N GLN A 39 0.28 3.87 -13.34
CA GLN A 39 1.30 4.04 -14.37
C GLN A 39 0.61 4.27 -15.72
N ARG A 40 0.49 5.53 -16.14
CA ARG A 40 0.15 5.84 -17.54
C ARG A 40 1.37 5.58 -18.41
N THR A 41 1.34 4.48 -19.14
CA THR A 41 2.24 4.29 -20.29
C THR A 41 1.81 5.29 -21.39
N MET A 42 2.69 6.23 -21.72
CA MET A 42 2.56 7.07 -22.93
C MET A 42 3.17 6.37 -24.13
#